data_AF-A0A4Y8K8R2-F1
#
_entry.id   AF-A0A4Y8K8R2-F1
#
_cell.length_a   1.000
_cell.length_b   1.000
_cell.length_c   1.000
_cell.angle_alpha   90.00
_cell.angle_beta   90.00
_cell.angle_gamma   90.00
#
_symmetry.space_group_name_H-M   'P 1'
#
loop_
_entity.id
_entity.type
_entity.pdbx_description
1 polymer ?
#
loop_
_entity_poly.entity_id
_entity_poly.type
_entity_poly.pdbx_seq_one_letter_code
_entity_poly.pdbx_strand_id
1 'polypeptide(L)'
;MTSLSDKIAAAKAAPRDHLDVTVSLNKDMSEAVEALTAELATAKKSNDDRLGAPTAASIVQEKIDAVLSEAVDQLVTMRFTQLPGDEWRVLTQMCPPNPELILDRRLGYSVIDTCKLAAQYEDKAGRFYGHVVDGDELTVPIAHKVTKTNPDPTNEWQDMYSLMSGPEFTAIVDTIYALNVDAPIKRLNAVKNHSASLTA
;
A
#
# COMPACT_ATOMS: atom_id res chain seq x y z
N MET A 1 -1.41 -3.56 -40.84
CA MET A 1 -2.34 -3.24 -39.74
C MET A 1 -2.17 -4.31 -38.67
N THR A 2 -1.85 -3.94 -37.43
CA THR A 2 -1.80 -4.91 -36.30
C THR A 2 -3.20 -5.37 -35.96
N SER A 3 -3.41 -6.68 -35.79
CA SER A 3 -4.72 -7.24 -35.44
C SER A 3 -5.15 -6.83 -34.03
N LEU A 4 -6.43 -6.97 -33.71
CA LEU A 4 -6.92 -6.77 -32.34
C LEU A 4 -6.21 -7.71 -31.36
N SER A 5 -5.96 -8.96 -31.77
CA SER A 5 -5.24 -9.95 -30.98
C SER A 5 -3.82 -9.50 -30.65
N ASP A 6 -3.10 -8.93 -31.62
CA ASP A 6 -1.74 -8.40 -31.40
C ASP A 6 -1.75 -7.23 -30.40
N LYS A 7 -2.76 -6.36 -30.50
CA LYS A 7 -2.94 -5.25 -29.55
C LYS A 7 -3.23 -5.73 -28.14
N ILE A 8 -4.07 -6.75 -27.98
CA ILE A 8 -4.38 -7.35 -26.68
C ILE A 8 -3.15 -8.04 -26.09
N ALA A 9 -2.39 -8.80 -26.90
CA ALA A 9 -1.18 -9.46 -26.47
C ALA A 9 -0.12 -8.45 -26.00
N ALA A 10 0.10 -7.39 -26.77
CA ALA A 10 0.99 -6.30 -26.41
C ALA A 10 0.56 -5.61 -25.10
N ALA A 11 -0.74 -5.32 -24.94
CA ALA A 11 -1.27 -4.72 -23.71
C ALA A 11 -1.12 -5.62 -22.48
N LYS A 12 -1.27 -6.95 -22.64
CA LYS A 12 -1.06 -7.93 -21.56
C LYS A 12 0.41 -8.09 -21.17
N ALA A 13 1.32 -7.90 -22.13
CA ALA A 13 2.76 -8.00 -21.93
C ALA A 13 3.39 -6.71 -21.38
N ALA A 14 2.70 -5.57 -21.50
CA ALA A 14 3.18 -4.29 -20.99
C ALA A 14 3.40 -4.34 -19.47
N PRO A 15 4.49 -3.71 -18.96
CA PRO A 15 4.68 -3.53 -17.53
C PRO A 15 3.48 -2.82 -16.90
N ARG A 16 3.10 -3.24 -15.69
CA ARG A 16 2.04 -2.59 -14.92
C ARG A 16 2.65 -1.60 -13.95
N ASP A 17 1.88 -0.56 -13.66
CA ASP A 17 2.23 0.41 -12.63
C ASP A 17 2.34 -0.30 -11.28
N HIS A 18 3.35 0.09 -10.51
CA HIS A 18 3.58 -0.38 -9.16
C HIS A 18 3.93 0.79 -8.25
N LEU A 19 3.72 0.60 -6.96
CA LEU A 19 4.08 1.56 -5.91
C LEU A 19 4.66 0.78 -4.73
N ASP A 20 5.63 1.41 -4.07
CA ASP A 20 6.35 0.85 -2.95
C ASP A 20 5.94 1.56 -1.65
N VAL A 21 5.80 0.79 -0.57
CA VAL A 21 5.47 1.25 0.78
C VAL A 21 6.49 0.66 1.74
N THR A 22 7.16 1.51 2.51
CA THR A 22 8.05 1.05 3.57
C THR A 22 7.29 0.99 4.89
N VAL A 23 7.42 -0.13 5.59
CA VAL A 23 6.76 -0.42 6.86
C VAL A 23 7.77 -0.99 7.86
N SER A 24 7.58 -0.72 9.14
CA SER A 24 8.32 -1.34 10.24
C SER A 24 7.60 -2.60 10.70
N LEU A 25 8.36 -3.68 10.92
CA LEU A 25 7.87 -4.90 11.59
C LEU A 25 8.00 -4.84 13.11
N ASN A 26 8.45 -3.71 13.66
CA ASN A 26 8.56 -3.48 15.08
C ASN A 26 7.52 -2.45 15.54
N LYS A 27 6.43 -2.96 16.14
CA LYS A 27 5.32 -2.16 16.65
C LYS A 27 5.74 -1.08 17.64
N ASP A 28 6.61 -1.41 18.59
CA ASP A 28 7.05 -0.49 19.64
C ASP A 28 7.82 0.70 19.03
N MET A 29 8.59 0.45 17.97
CA MET A 29 9.29 1.50 17.24
C MET A 29 8.31 2.37 16.43
N SER A 30 7.32 1.77 15.78
CA SER A 30 6.29 2.53 15.06
C SER A 30 5.50 3.44 16.01
N GLU A 31 5.12 2.95 17.18
CA GLU A 31 4.45 3.74 18.22
C GLU A 31 5.36 4.87 18.75
N ALA A 32 6.66 4.61 18.92
CA ALA A 32 7.64 5.63 19.31
C ALA A 32 7.79 6.73 18.24
N VAL A 33 7.87 6.37 16.96
CA VAL A 33 7.95 7.32 15.84
C VAL A 33 6.66 8.14 15.74
N GLU A 34 5.50 7.52 15.93
CA GLU A 34 4.21 8.23 15.95
C GLU A 34 4.15 9.26 17.08
N ALA A 35 4.51 8.85 18.30
CA ALA A 35 4.53 9.72 19.47
C ALA A 35 5.48 10.92 19.25
N LEU A 36 6.68 10.66 18.72
CA LEU A 36 7.65 11.72 18.40
C LEU A 36 7.17 12.61 17.25
N THR A 37 6.45 12.08 16.26
CA THR A 37 5.89 12.87 15.16
C THR A 37 4.78 13.81 15.65
N ALA A 38 3.95 13.34 16.59
CA ALA A 38 2.95 14.18 17.24
C ALA A 38 3.60 15.26 18.14
N GLU A 39 4.68 14.91 18.85
CA GLU A 39 5.50 15.85 19.61
C GLU A 39 6.13 16.90 18.69
N LEU A 40 6.65 16.49 17.54
CA LEU A 40 7.23 17.38 16.53
C LEU A 40 6.18 18.34 15.97
N ALA A 41 4.98 17.87 15.67
CA ALA A 41 3.88 18.71 15.20
C ALA A 41 3.48 19.76 16.25
N THR A 42 3.59 19.43 17.53
CA THR A 42 3.34 20.35 18.64
C THR A 42 4.49 21.35 18.79
N ALA A 43 5.73 20.88 18.80
CA ALA A 43 6.93 21.71 18.88
C ALA A 43 7.02 22.72 17.73
N LYS A 44 6.66 22.31 16.50
CA LYS A 44 6.59 23.20 15.34
C LYS A 44 5.57 24.34 15.49
N LYS A 45 4.48 24.14 16.24
CA LYS A 45 3.48 25.20 16.51
C LYS A 45 3.93 26.21 17.56
N SER A 46 4.90 25.85 18.40
CA SER A 46 5.42 26.67 19.50
C SER A 46 6.74 27.38 19.17
N ASN A 47 7.14 27.41 17.89
CA ASN A 47 8.49 27.84 17.50
C ASN A 47 8.80 29.30 17.90
N ASP A 48 9.84 29.47 18.71
CA ASP A 48 10.51 30.74 19.02
C ASP A 48 11.72 30.86 18.07
N ASP A 49 11.65 31.77 17.09
CA ASP A 49 12.60 31.97 15.98
C ASP A 49 13.95 32.60 16.40
N ARG A 50 14.41 32.35 17.62
CA ARG A 50 15.70 32.84 18.10
C ARG A 50 16.85 32.01 17.53
N LEU A 51 17.46 32.57 16.49
CA LEU A 51 18.52 32.11 15.56
C LEU A 51 19.82 31.49 16.13
N GLY A 52 19.86 30.96 17.35
CA GLY A 52 21.12 30.48 17.96
C GLY A 52 21.09 29.15 18.70
N ALA A 53 19.92 28.60 19.04
CA ALA A 53 19.80 27.36 19.80
C ALA A 53 19.02 26.29 19.02
N PRO A 54 19.28 24.98 19.25
CA PRO A 54 18.42 23.92 18.73
C PRO A 54 16.99 24.19 19.17
N THR A 55 16.07 24.30 18.22
CA THR A 55 14.64 24.43 18.52
C THR A 55 14.13 23.12 19.12
N ALA A 56 13.06 23.17 19.91
CA ALA A 56 12.40 21.97 20.39
C ALA A 56 12.05 21.01 19.24
N ALA A 57 11.66 21.56 18.07
CA ALA A 57 11.40 20.78 16.88
C ALA A 57 12.65 20.06 16.34
N SER A 58 13.82 20.71 16.34
CA SER A 58 15.08 20.06 15.90
C SER A 58 15.50 18.91 16.81
N ILE A 59 15.33 19.05 18.13
CA ILE A 59 15.66 18.00 19.10
C ILE A 59 14.74 16.78 18.91
N VAL A 60 13.43 17.02 18.69
CA VAL A 60 12.49 15.93 18.43
C VAL A 60 12.78 15.25 17.09
N GLN A 61 13.17 16.00 16.06
CA GLN A 61 13.58 15.44 14.79
C GLN A 61 14.82 14.54 14.93
N GLU A 62 15.85 14.97 15.67
CA GLU A 62 17.04 14.14 15.94
C GLU A 62 16.67 12.82 16.65
N LYS A 63 15.70 12.83 17.56
CA LYS A 63 15.18 11.61 18.19
C LYS A 63 14.49 10.70 17.18
N ILE A 64 13.67 11.26 16.29
CA ILE A 64 13.02 10.49 15.21
C ILE A 64 14.10 9.83 14.34
N ASP A 65 15.10 10.60 13.92
CA ASP A 65 16.16 10.10 13.06
C ASP A 65 17.00 9.00 13.74
N ALA A 66 17.24 9.12 15.06
CA ALA A 66 17.90 8.08 15.85
C ALA A 66 17.07 6.78 15.91
N VAL A 67 15.78 6.88 16.22
CA VAL A 67 14.87 5.70 16.22
C VAL A 67 14.79 5.07 14.83
N LEU A 68 14.71 5.88 13.78
CA LEU A 68 14.70 5.37 12.40
C LEU A 68 16.02 4.72 12.01
N SER A 69 17.15 5.24 12.48
CA SER A 69 18.48 4.64 12.24
C SER A 69 18.62 3.28 12.92
N GLU A 70 18.05 3.09 14.11
CA GLU A 70 17.98 1.79 14.78
C GLU A 70 16.98 0.85 14.11
N ALA A 71 15.96 1.42 13.44
CA ALA A 71 14.89 0.66 12.79
C ALA A 71 15.27 0.14 11.40
N VAL A 72 16.38 0.59 10.79
CA VAL A 72 16.70 0.29 9.39
C VAL A 72 16.62 -1.20 9.07
N ASP A 73 17.12 -2.05 9.97
CA ASP A 73 17.11 -3.51 9.81
C ASP A 73 15.72 -4.14 10.01
N GLN A 74 14.75 -3.38 10.53
CA GLN A 74 13.36 -3.77 10.75
C GLN A 74 12.40 -3.15 9.73
N LEU A 75 12.90 -2.29 8.84
CA LEU A 75 12.12 -1.72 7.76
C LEU A 75 12.04 -2.70 6.60
N VAL A 76 10.82 -2.94 6.15
CA VAL A 76 10.52 -3.78 4.99
C VAL A 76 9.86 -2.91 3.93
N THR A 77 10.36 -2.99 2.70
CA THR A 77 9.70 -2.36 1.56
C THR A 77 8.74 -3.35 0.91
N MET A 78 7.47 -2.96 0.80
CA MET A 78 6.44 -3.73 0.13
C MET A 78 6.13 -3.10 -1.23
N ARG A 79 6.16 -3.90 -2.30
CA ARG A 79 5.79 -3.47 -3.65
C ARG A 79 4.43 -4.02 -4.03
N PHE A 80 3.51 -3.11 -4.37
CA PHE A 80 2.20 -3.45 -4.88
C PHE A 80 2.10 -3.11 -6.37
N THR A 81 1.60 -4.04 -7.16
CA THR A 81 1.37 -3.86 -8.60
C THR A 81 -0.12 -3.77 -8.88
N GLN A 82 -0.51 -2.93 -9.84
CA GLN A 82 -1.90 -2.82 -10.29
C GLN A 82 -2.45 -4.19 -10.72
N LEU A 83 -3.65 -4.53 -10.21
CA LEU A 83 -4.34 -5.77 -10.56
C LEU A 83 -4.77 -5.77 -12.04
N PRO A 84 -4.91 -6.95 -12.65
CA PRO A 84 -5.35 -7.03 -14.03
C PRO A 84 -6.87 -6.81 -14.13
N GLY A 85 -7.28 -6.03 -15.14
CA GLY A 85 -8.65 -6.03 -15.65
C GLY A 85 -9.74 -5.86 -14.60
N ASP A 86 -10.59 -6.88 -14.46
CA ASP A 86 -11.77 -6.88 -13.61
C ASP A 86 -11.56 -7.54 -12.24
N GLU A 87 -10.33 -7.91 -11.87
CA GLU A 87 -10.07 -8.60 -10.60
C GLU A 87 -10.41 -7.72 -9.40
N TRP A 88 -10.14 -6.41 -9.45
CA TRP A 88 -10.57 -5.49 -8.40
C TRP A 88 -12.09 -5.58 -8.16
N ARG A 89 -12.88 -5.63 -9.23
CA ARG A 89 -14.33 -5.78 -9.14
C ARG A 89 -14.71 -7.10 -8.48
N VAL A 90 -14.05 -8.21 -8.83
CA VAL A 90 -14.27 -9.51 -8.20
C VAL A 90 -13.98 -9.45 -6.69
N LEU A 91 -12.86 -8.84 -6.29
CA LEU A 91 -12.51 -8.66 -4.88
C LEU A 91 -13.55 -7.84 -4.11
N THR A 92 -13.99 -6.70 -4.66
CA THR A 92 -15.01 -5.85 -4.01
C THR A 92 -16.35 -6.57 -3.80
N GLN A 93 -16.70 -7.53 -4.67
CA GLN A 93 -17.93 -8.33 -4.51
C GLN A 93 -17.84 -9.35 -3.36
N MET A 94 -16.63 -9.74 -2.97
CA MET A 94 -16.40 -10.66 -1.84
C MET A 94 -16.34 -9.94 -0.49
N CYS A 95 -16.19 -8.62 -0.49
CA CYS A 95 -15.99 -7.80 0.70
C CYS A 95 -17.18 -6.85 0.93
N PRO A 96 -18.29 -7.30 1.56
CA PRO A 96 -19.44 -6.44 1.80
C PRO A 96 -19.04 -5.20 2.65
N PRO A 97 -19.76 -4.07 2.51
CA PRO A 97 -19.43 -2.84 3.21
C PRO A 97 -19.61 -2.99 4.72
N ASN A 98 -18.69 -2.47 5.52
CA ASN A 98 -18.89 -2.34 6.96
C ASN A 98 -19.90 -1.20 7.22
N PRO A 99 -21.06 -1.46 7.87
CA PRO A 99 -22.08 -0.44 8.09
C PRO A 99 -21.63 0.72 8.99
N GLU A 100 -20.59 0.51 9.81
CA GLU A 100 -20.03 1.51 10.72
C GLU A 100 -19.09 2.49 10.02
N LEU A 101 -18.52 2.11 8.86
CA LEU A 101 -17.56 2.93 8.14
C LEU A 101 -18.27 3.74 7.04
N ILE A 102 -18.24 5.07 7.16
CA ILE A 102 -18.86 5.99 6.18
C ILE A 102 -18.32 5.75 4.77
N LEU A 103 -17.01 5.51 4.65
CA LEU A 103 -16.34 5.28 3.37
C LEU A 103 -16.88 4.03 2.68
N ASP A 104 -16.99 2.92 3.40
CA ASP A 104 -17.50 1.65 2.88
C ASP A 104 -18.94 1.77 2.41
N ARG A 105 -19.80 2.46 3.17
CA ARG A 105 -21.19 2.73 2.75
C ARG A 105 -21.26 3.51 1.45
N ARG A 106 -20.35 4.45 1.24
CA ARG A 106 -20.29 5.27 0.01
C ARG A 106 -19.80 4.45 -1.19
N LEU A 107 -18.84 3.56 -0.98
CA LEU A 107 -18.20 2.78 -2.04
C LEU A 107 -18.91 1.45 -2.33
N GLY A 108 -19.72 0.95 -1.39
CA GLY A 108 -20.51 -0.28 -1.53
C GLY A 108 -19.75 -1.57 -1.21
N TYR A 109 -18.55 -1.47 -0.64
CA TYR A 109 -17.70 -2.61 -0.24
C TYR A 109 -16.73 -2.19 0.88
N SER A 110 -16.13 -3.15 1.58
CA SER A 110 -15.08 -2.90 2.58
C SER A 110 -13.76 -2.60 1.89
N VAL A 111 -13.29 -1.35 1.97
CA VAL A 111 -12.03 -0.93 1.33
C VAL A 111 -10.85 -1.68 1.93
N ILE A 112 -10.84 -1.80 3.26
CA ILE A 112 -9.75 -2.44 4.00
C ILE A 112 -9.64 -3.92 3.64
N ASP A 113 -10.75 -4.67 3.69
CA ASP A 113 -10.71 -6.10 3.40
C ASP A 113 -10.41 -6.37 1.92
N THR A 114 -10.94 -5.53 1.02
CA THR A 114 -10.60 -5.60 -0.41
C THR A 114 -9.11 -5.39 -0.64
N CYS A 115 -8.49 -4.41 0.02
CA CYS A 115 -7.06 -4.15 -0.11
C CYS A 115 -6.21 -5.29 0.46
N LYS A 116 -6.61 -5.90 1.58
CA LYS A 116 -5.95 -7.10 2.13
C LYS A 116 -5.99 -8.27 1.13
N LEU A 117 -7.15 -8.51 0.51
CA LEU A 117 -7.27 -9.55 -0.53
C LEU A 117 -6.45 -9.21 -1.78
N ALA A 118 -6.41 -7.93 -2.17
CA ALA A 118 -5.64 -7.47 -3.32
C ALA A 118 -4.12 -7.63 -3.12
N ALA A 119 -3.62 -7.35 -1.90
CA ALA A 119 -2.23 -7.56 -1.54
C ALA A 119 -1.81 -9.04 -1.69
N GLN A 120 -2.71 -9.96 -1.32
CA GLN A 120 -2.52 -11.41 -1.37
C GLN A 120 -2.93 -12.03 -2.71
N TYR A 121 -3.35 -11.22 -3.69
CA TYR A 121 -3.96 -11.73 -4.90
C TYR A 121 -2.93 -12.49 -5.77
N GLU A 122 -3.29 -13.72 -6.12
CA GLU A 122 -2.58 -14.59 -7.05
C GLU A 122 -3.48 -14.80 -8.28
N ASP A 123 -2.99 -14.47 -9.47
CA ASP A 123 -3.75 -14.75 -10.69
C ASP A 123 -3.67 -16.23 -11.12
N LYS A 124 -4.44 -16.60 -12.14
CA LYS A 124 -4.50 -17.98 -12.65
C LYS A 124 -3.18 -18.50 -13.21
N ALA A 125 -2.20 -17.63 -13.47
CA ALA A 125 -0.86 -18.00 -13.91
C ALA A 125 0.14 -18.11 -12.74
N GLY A 126 -0.33 -17.97 -11.50
CA GLY A 126 0.50 -18.05 -10.30
C GLY A 126 1.27 -16.76 -10.00
N ARG A 127 0.84 -15.62 -10.58
CA ARG A 127 1.52 -14.33 -10.35
C ARG A 127 0.90 -13.60 -9.18
N PHE A 128 1.75 -13.20 -8.25
CA PHE A 128 1.39 -12.33 -7.12
C PHE A 128 1.52 -10.86 -7.48
N TYR A 129 0.75 -10.02 -6.76
CA TYR A 129 0.71 -8.57 -6.98
C TYR A 129 1.17 -7.76 -5.77
N GLY A 130 1.34 -8.39 -4.61
CA GLY A 130 2.06 -7.84 -3.46
C GLY A 130 3.34 -8.63 -3.21
N HIS A 131 4.45 -7.92 -3.03
CA HIS A 131 5.77 -8.50 -2.76
C HIS A 131 6.46 -7.74 -1.64
N VAL A 132 7.37 -8.40 -0.94
CA VAL A 132 8.45 -7.76 -0.16
C VAL A 132 9.65 -7.60 -1.09
N VAL A 133 10.28 -6.42 -1.03
CA VAL A 133 11.46 -6.05 -1.81
C VAL A 133 12.69 -6.15 -0.90
N ASP A 134 13.65 -6.99 -1.30
CA ASP A 134 14.97 -7.09 -0.67
C ASP A 134 16.05 -6.92 -1.74
N GLY A 135 16.57 -5.69 -1.87
CA GLY A 135 17.44 -5.30 -2.97
C GLY A 135 16.76 -5.49 -4.33
N ASP A 136 17.30 -6.39 -5.15
CA ASP A 136 16.74 -6.74 -6.47
C ASP A 136 15.76 -7.93 -6.42
N GLU A 137 15.59 -8.56 -5.25
CA GLU A 137 14.72 -9.71 -5.06
C GLU A 137 13.30 -9.31 -4.66
N LEU A 138 12.33 -10.02 -5.24
CA LEU A 138 10.91 -9.89 -4.89
C LEU A 138 10.46 -11.20 -4.26
N THR A 139 10.11 -11.14 -2.99
CA THR A 139 9.59 -12.28 -2.23
C THR A 139 8.10 -12.12 -1.99
N VAL A 140 7.36 -13.22 -1.99
CA VAL A 140 5.92 -13.21 -1.72
C VAL A 140 5.73 -13.71 -0.28
N PRO A 141 5.12 -12.92 0.61
CA PRO A 141 4.81 -13.39 1.95
C PRO A 141 3.88 -14.62 1.89
N ILE A 142 4.22 -15.63 2.67
CA ILE A 142 3.63 -16.96 2.59
C ILE A 142 2.29 -16.98 3.34
N ALA A 143 1.24 -17.43 2.65
CA ALA A 143 -0.03 -17.79 3.26
C ALA A 143 -0.31 -19.29 3.04
N HIS A 144 0.02 -20.11 4.04
CA HIS A 144 -0.30 -21.53 4.01
C HIS A 144 -1.77 -21.77 4.36
N LYS A 145 -2.39 -22.78 3.73
CA LYS A 145 -3.76 -23.20 4.07
C LYS A 145 -3.74 -24.26 5.18
N VAL A 146 -4.73 -24.21 6.06
CA VAL A 146 -4.96 -25.29 7.03
C VAL A 146 -5.21 -26.59 6.26
N THR A 147 -4.42 -27.61 6.53
CA THR A 147 -4.62 -28.96 5.98
C THR A 147 -4.43 -30.01 7.06
N LYS A 148 -4.83 -31.25 6.79
CA LYS A 148 -4.58 -32.38 7.72
C LYS A 148 -3.08 -32.58 8.01
N THR A 149 -2.22 -32.17 7.10
CA THR A 149 -0.75 -32.30 7.19
C THR A 149 -0.04 -31.01 7.60
N ASN A 150 -0.77 -29.89 7.70
CA ASN A 150 -0.27 -28.61 8.21
C ASN A 150 -1.36 -28.00 9.11
N PRO A 151 -1.43 -28.44 10.38
CA PRO A 151 -2.46 -27.99 11.32
C PRO A 151 -2.25 -26.53 11.76
N ASP A 152 -1.01 -26.04 11.73
CA ASP A 152 -0.62 -24.69 12.16
C ASP A 152 -0.05 -23.91 10.96
N PRO A 153 -0.89 -23.45 10.02
CA PRO A 153 -0.40 -22.75 8.85
C PRO A 153 0.15 -21.36 9.21
N THR A 154 1.33 -21.04 8.69
CA THR A 154 1.87 -19.68 8.71
C THR A 154 1.07 -18.78 7.77
N ASN A 155 0.75 -17.58 8.23
CA ASN A 155 0.16 -16.52 7.42
C ASN A 155 0.96 -15.23 7.64
N GLU A 156 2.08 -15.13 6.93
CA GLU A 156 3.03 -14.03 7.06
C GLU A 156 2.36 -12.68 6.77
N TRP A 157 1.38 -12.63 5.85
CA TRP A 157 0.59 -11.42 5.61
C TRP A 157 -0.16 -10.97 6.86
N GLN A 158 -0.82 -11.90 7.55
CA GLN A 158 -1.57 -11.58 8.75
C GLN A 158 -0.65 -11.22 9.93
N ASP A 159 0.49 -11.92 10.05
CA ASP A 159 1.50 -11.61 11.05
C ASP A 159 2.05 -10.19 10.83
N MET A 160 2.42 -9.85 9.59
CA MET A 160 2.85 -8.51 9.20
C MET A 160 1.81 -7.44 9.55
N TYR A 161 0.53 -7.65 9.19
CA TYR A 161 -0.53 -6.69 9.54
C TYR A 161 -0.71 -6.52 11.05
N SER A 162 -0.39 -7.54 11.86
CA SER A 162 -0.49 -7.45 13.32
C SER A 162 0.66 -6.67 13.97
N LEU A 163 1.80 -6.60 13.29
CA LEU A 163 3.01 -5.92 13.74
C LEU A 163 3.08 -4.45 13.30
N MET A 164 2.37 -4.10 12.23
CA MET A 164 2.29 -2.73 11.71
C MET A 164 1.46 -1.82 12.62
N SER A 165 1.84 -0.56 12.66
CA SER A 165 0.99 0.50 13.19
C SER A 165 -0.18 0.82 12.25
N GLY A 166 -1.20 1.50 12.78
CA GLY A 166 -2.36 1.95 11.99
C GLY A 166 -1.99 2.81 10.77
N PRO A 167 -1.09 3.80 10.90
CA PRO A 167 -0.65 4.62 9.76
C PRO A 167 0.05 3.82 8.66
N GLU A 168 0.91 2.87 9.02
CA GLU A 168 1.61 2.01 8.05
C GLU A 168 0.63 1.13 7.27
N PHE A 169 -0.32 0.52 7.99
CA PHE A 169 -1.39 -0.24 7.35
C PHE A 169 -2.26 0.64 6.45
N THR A 170 -2.54 1.87 6.87
CA THR A 170 -3.28 2.86 6.05
C THR A 170 -2.51 3.19 4.77
N ALA A 171 -1.19 3.36 4.83
CA ALA A 171 -0.35 3.63 3.66
C ALA A 171 -0.40 2.47 2.64
N ILE A 172 -0.46 1.21 3.11
CA ILE A 172 -0.69 0.04 2.24
C ILE A 172 -2.05 0.14 1.54
N VAL A 173 -3.12 0.41 2.31
CA VAL A 173 -4.49 0.51 1.78
C VAL A 173 -4.59 1.63 0.74
N ASP A 174 -4.08 2.82 1.04
CA ASP A 174 -4.08 3.97 0.14
C ASP A 174 -3.31 3.68 -1.15
N THR A 175 -2.17 2.99 -1.04
CA THR A 175 -1.34 2.62 -2.20
C THR A 175 -2.07 1.66 -3.13
N ILE A 176 -2.66 0.60 -2.57
CA ILE A 176 -3.41 -0.40 -3.33
C ILE A 176 -4.65 0.24 -3.97
N TYR A 177 -5.37 1.09 -3.23
CA TYR A 177 -6.52 1.81 -3.74
C TYR A 177 -6.13 2.77 -4.88
N ALA A 178 -5.05 3.54 -4.72
CA ALA A 178 -4.55 4.46 -5.73
C ALA A 178 -4.21 3.75 -7.05
N LEU A 179 -3.58 2.57 -6.97
CA LEU A 179 -3.25 1.74 -8.13
C LEU A 179 -4.49 1.23 -8.86
N ASN A 180 -5.53 0.82 -8.13
CA ASN A 180 -6.65 0.07 -8.72
C ASN A 180 -7.89 0.93 -9.01
N VAL A 181 -7.99 2.12 -8.42
CA VAL A 181 -9.15 3.02 -8.58
C VAL A 181 -8.71 4.36 -9.17
N ASP A 182 -7.84 5.09 -8.48
CA ASP A 182 -7.53 6.47 -8.87
C ASP A 182 -6.73 6.56 -10.17
N ALA A 183 -5.67 5.75 -10.31
CA ALA A 183 -4.83 5.76 -11.50
C ALA A 183 -5.63 5.38 -12.78
N PRO A 184 -6.46 4.32 -12.79
CA PRO A 184 -7.37 4.03 -13.90
C PRO A 184 -8.31 5.19 -14.25
N ILE A 185 -8.93 5.84 -13.27
CA ILE A 185 -9.82 6.99 -13.49
C ILE A 185 -9.06 8.14 -14.14
N LYS A 186 -7.86 8.47 -13.64
CA LYS A 186 -7.01 9.51 -14.21
C LYS A 186 -6.63 9.22 -15.67
N ARG A 187 -6.23 7.98 -15.97
CA ARG A 187 -5.91 7.55 -17.35
C ARG A 187 -7.13 7.66 -18.27
N LEU A 188 -8.30 7.22 -17.82
CA LEU A 188 -9.54 7.32 -18.61
C LEU A 188 -9.91 8.79 -18.90
N ASN A 189 -9.81 9.66 -17.91
CA ASN A 189 -10.09 11.08 -18.08
C ASN A 189 -9.10 11.76 -19.03
N ALA A 190 -7.80 11.40 -18.95
CA ALA A 190 -6.79 11.89 -19.90
C ALA A 190 -7.12 11.50 -21.35
N VAL A 191 -7.53 10.24 -21.58
CA VAL A 191 -7.93 9.76 -22.91
C VAL A 191 -9.18 10.49 -23.42
N LYS A 192 -10.20 10.67 -22.56
CA LYS A 192 -11.42 11.41 -22.92
C LYS A 192 -11.12 12.85 -23.33
N ASN A 193 -10.28 13.54 -22.55
CA ASN A 193 -9.88 14.92 -22.84
C ASN A 193 -9.09 15.01 -24.15
N HIS A 194 -8.19 14.05 -24.41
CA HIS A 194 -7.45 14.00 -25.67
C HIS A 194 -8.36 13.72 -26.88
N SER A 195 -9.29 12.77 -26.75
CA SER A 195 -10.27 12.49 -27.80
C SER A 195 -11.16 13.69 -28.12
N ALA A 196 -11.60 14.44 -27.10
CA ALA A 196 -12.40 15.65 -27.29
C ALA A 196 -11.61 16.74 -28.03
N SER A 197 -10.31 16.87 -27.76
CA SER A 197 -9.42 17.84 -28.43
C SER A 197 -9.12 17.52 -29.91
N LEU A 198 -9.26 16.25 -30.32
CA LEU A 198 -9.07 15.83 -31.72
C LEU A 198 -10.32 16.03 -32.59
N THR A 199 -11.48 16.21 -31.95
CA THR A 199 -12.77 16.43 -32.62
C THR A 199 -13.23 17.88 -32.60
N ALA A 200 -12.45 18.78 -31.98
CA ALA A 200 -12.69 20.22 -31.91
C ALA A 200 -11.82 20.95 -32.95
#